data_AF-A0A5N7DAB0-F1
#
_entry.id   AF-A0A5N7DAB0-F1
#
_cell.length_a   1.000
_cell.length_b   1.000
_cell.length_c   1.000
_cell.angle_alpha   90.00
_cell.angle_beta   90.00
_cell.angle_gamma   90.00
#
_symmetry.space_group_name_H-M   'P 1'
#
loop_
_entity.id
_entity.type
_entity.pdbx_description
1 polymer ?
#
loop_
_entity_poly.entity_id
_entity_poly.type
_entity_poly.pdbx_seq_one_letter_code
_entity_poly.pdbx_strand_id
1 'polypeptide(L)'
;MSFTSERDVQEDTALPMDNDVGVGAKWLPTVALSEIEEKAQISSNVFLVTWNGRDETFIYKTVEHPFYDQSHTALFQQELRNIVLLQGIRNIVQLVAVVKSPSPFKTAPLSEGGHVILGMVLEYHPNGTLEDAIHRRDGKGTAWQAWPYQLARALLRLHDSFLTHMDITPRKVIIDAADEGSFH
;
A
#
# COMPACT_ATOMS: atom_id res chain seq x y z
N MET A 1 -2.79 16.40 19.36
CA MET A 1 -1.87 16.06 20.46
C MET A 1 -0.52 15.79 19.84
N SER A 2 0.48 16.54 20.28
CA SER A 2 1.82 16.58 19.71
C SER A 2 2.70 15.48 20.28
N PHE A 3 3.64 14.98 19.47
CA PHE A 3 4.81 14.26 19.97
C PHE A 3 6.05 14.86 19.33
N THR A 4 6.97 15.35 20.17
CA THR A 4 8.30 15.87 19.82
C THR A 4 9.37 14.88 20.27
N SER A 5 10.40 14.74 19.45
CA SER A 5 11.74 14.31 19.87
C SER A 5 12.74 15.25 19.18
N GLU A 6 13.46 16.04 19.96
CA GLU A 6 14.51 16.95 19.49
C GLU A 6 15.74 16.16 19.02
N ARG A 7 16.02 16.24 17.71
CA ARG A 7 17.36 16.51 17.19
C ARG A 7 17.33 16.83 15.69
N ASP A 8 17.75 18.05 15.43
CA ASP A 8 18.43 18.60 14.25
C ASP A 8 17.71 18.62 12.90
N VAL A 9 17.44 19.87 12.54
CA VAL A 9 17.18 20.45 11.21
C VAL A 9 18.19 19.95 10.17
N GLN A 10 17.70 19.40 9.07
CA GLN A 10 18.34 19.57 7.77
C GLN A 10 17.27 19.41 6.66
N GLU A 11 17.14 20.44 5.83
CA GLU A 11 16.37 20.46 4.58
C GLU A 11 16.83 19.34 3.64
N ASP A 12 15.91 18.51 3.13
CA ASP A 12 16.05 17.88 1.82
C ASP A 12 14.69 17.37 1.31
N THR A 13 14.18 17.97 0.23
CA THR A 13 12.82 17.72 -0.30
C THR A 13 12.78 16.56 -1.30
N ALA A 14 13.72 15.62 -1.22
CA ALA A 14 13.63 14.32 -1.88
C ALA A 14 14.34 13.28 -1.02
N LEU A 15 13.67 12.16 -0.75
CA LEU A 15 14.25 11.07 0.05
C LEU A 15 15.41 10.43 -0.72
N PRO A 16 16.67 10.60 -0.29
CA PRO A 16 17.75 9.74 -0.75
C PRO A 16 17.67 8.49 0.12
N MET A 17 17.18 7.39 -0.45
CA MET A 17 17.30 6.08 0.19
C MET A 17 18.15 5.19 -0.70
N ASP A 18 19.37 4.94 -0.21
CA ASP A 18 20.06 3.68 -0.44
C ASP A 18 19.09 2.52 -0.18
N ASN A 19 19.31 1.42 -0.88
CA ASN A 19 18.43 0.25 -0.99
C ASN A 19 18.06 -0.47 0.32
N ASP A 20 18.32 0.11 1.48
CA ASP A 20 18.10 -0.47 2.80
C ASP A 20 16.93 0.21 3.51
N VAL A 21 15.71 -0.09 3.05
CA VAL A 21 14.58 -0.15 3.98
C VAL A 21 14.92 -1.33 4.87
N GLY A 22 15.47 -1.08 6.08
CA GLY A 22 16.06 -2.03 7.03
C GLY A 22 15.16 -3.21 7.46
N VAL A 23 14.74 -3.99 6.49
CA VAL A 23 13.86 -5.15 6.51
C VAL A 23 14.59 -6.14 5.60
N GLY A 24 15.23 -7.12 6.21
CA GLY A 24 16.22 -8.01 5.57
C GLY A 24 15.96 -8.30 4.10
N ALA A 25 16.83 -7.75 3.25
CA ALA A 25 17.06 -7.98 1.82
C ALA A 25 16.12 -8.96 1.07
N LYS A 26 14.81 -8.69 1.07
CA LYS A 26 13.92 -9.11 -0.01
C LYS A 26 13.86 -7.93 -0.96
N TRP A 27 14.46 -8.08 -2.14
CA TRP A 27 14.43 -7.05 -3.18
C TRP A 27 12.95 -6.79 -3.53
N LEU A 28 12.40 -5.69 -3.01
CA LEU A 28 11.06 -5.20 -3.34
C LEU A 28 11.00 -4.91 -4.83
N PRO A 29 10.16 -5.59 -5.61
CA PRO A 29 10.04 -5.29 -7.04
C PRO A 29 9.79 -3.78 -7.25
N THR A 30 10.44 -3.18 -8.24
CA THR A 30 10.24 -1.77 -8.56
C THR A 30 9.73 -1.60 -9.97
N VAL A 31 8.86 -0.61 -10.14
CA VAL A 31 8.28 -0.22 -11.43
C VAL A 31 8.52 1.28 -11.64
N ALA A 32 8.82 1.67 -12.88
CA ALA A 32 8.93 3.09 -13.20
C ALA A 32 7.52 3.69 -13.34
N LEU A 33 7.31 4.93 -12.88
CA LEU A 33 6.01 5.61 -13.03
C LEU A 33 5.51 5.60 -14.48
N SER A 34 6.42 5.75 -15.45
CA SER A 34 6.10 5.74 -16.89
C SER A 34 5.55 4.40 -17.40
N GLU A 35 5.68 3.31 -16.64
CA GLU A 35 5.17 1.98 -16.98
C GLU A 35 3.78 1.70 -16.38
N ILE A 36 3.24 2.65 -15.61
CA ILE A 36 1.93 2.57 -14.98
C ILE A 36 0.94 3.37 -15.83
N GLU A 37 -0.17 2.72 -16.17
CA GLU A 37 -1.27 3.32 -16.92
C GLU A 37 -2.49 3.42 -16.03
N GLU A 38 -2.98 4.63 -15.80
CA GLU A 38 -4.20 4.86 -15.00
C GLU A 38 -5.45 4.46 -15.79
N LYS A 39 -6.29 3.61 -15.18
CA LYS A 39 -7.61 3.23 -15.70
C LYS A 39 -8.73 4.04 -15.06
N ALA A 40 -8.66 4.25 -13.75
CA ALA A 40 -9.69 4.98 -13.01
C ALA A 40 -9.14 5.48 -11.66
N GLN A 41 -9.65 6.62 -11.20
CA GLN A 41 -9.41 7.10 -9.85
C GLN A 41 -10.45 6.53 -8.87
N ILE A 42 -9.99 5.87 -7.79
CA ILE A 42 -10.87 5.32 -6.73
C ILE A 42 -11.01 6.34 -5.60
N SER A 43 -9.90 7.00 -5.21
CA SER A 43 -9.88 8.08 -4.22
C SER A 43 -8.76 9.08 -4.54
N SER A 44 -8.57 10.09 -3.68
CA SER A 44 -7.55 11.13 -3.89
C SER A 44 -6.13 10.60 -4.10
N ASN A 45 -5.78 9.46 -3.49
CA ASN A 45 -4.45 8.86 -3.54
C ASN A 45 -4.47 7.36 -3.92
N VAL A 46 -5.58 6.86 -4.45
CA VAL A 46 -5.73 5.46 -4.84
C VAL A 46 -6.31 5.38 -6.24
N PHE A 47 -5.58 4.70 -7.12
CA PHE A 47 -5.86 4.58 -8.55
C PHE A 47 -5.90 3.12 -8.96
N LEU A 48 -6.83 2.79 -9.85
CA LEU A 48 -6.86 1.51 -10.55
C LEU A 48 -5.95 1.63 -11.77
N VAL A 49 -4.98 0.73 -11.91
CA VAL A 49 -3.93 0.85 -12.94
C VAL A 49 -3.67 -0.46 -13.66
N THR A 50 -3.10 -0.36 -14.86
CA THR A 50 -2.38 -1.45 -15.54
C THR A 50 -0.87 -1.18 -15.52
N TRP A 51 -0.10 -2.25 -15.67
CA TRP A 51 1.35 -2.19 -15.66
C TRP A 51 1.92 -2.83 -16.93
N ASN A 52 2.72 -2.07 -17.69
CA ASN A 52 3.50 -2.54 -18.84
C ASN A 52 2.66 -3.30 -19.88
N GLY A 53 1.48 -2.76 -20.24
CA GLY A 53 0.56 -3.36 -21.19
C GLY A 53 -0.04 -4.72 -20.76
N ARG A 54 0.07 -5.09 -19.47
CA ARG A 54 -0.61 -6.28 -18.93
C ARG A 54 -2.12 -6.04 -18.86
N ASP A 55 -2.89 -7.08 -19.13
CA ASP A 55 -4.35 -7.05 -18.94
C ASP A 55 -4.75 -7.07 -17.44
N GLU A 56 -3.85 -7.57 -16.59
CA GLU A 56 -4.04 -7.60 -15.14
C GLU A 56 -4.07 -6.19 -14.55
N THR A 57 -5.01 -5.99 -13.64
CA THR A 57 -5.27 -4.69 -13.02
C THR A 57 -4.72 -4.69 -11.60
N PHE A 58 -4.20 -3.54 -11.17
CA PHE A 58 -3.58 -3.34 -9.87
C PHE A 58 -4.13 -2.09 -9.18
N ILE A 59 -3.83 -1.97 -7.90
CA ILE A 59 -4.07 -0.74 -7.14
C ILE A 59 -2.76 0.03 -6.99
N TYR A 60 -2.73 1.27 -7.46
CA TYR A 60 -1.64 2.20 -7.22
C TYR A 60 -2.03 3.19 -6.13
N LYS A 61 -1.30 3.17 -5.01
CA LYS A 61 -1.47 4.12 -3.91
C LYS A 61 -0.31 5.11 -3.88
N THR A 62 -0.61 6.40 -4.03
CA THR A 62 0.39 7.48 -4.10
C THR A 62 0.77 7.99 -2.71
N VAL A 63 2.01 8.47 -2.59
CA VAL A 63 2.48 9.28 -1.45
C VAL A 63 1.85 10.67 -1.50
N GLU A 64 1.60 11.18 -2.72
CA GLU A 64 1.06 12.52 -2.93
C GLU A 64 -0.37 12.66 -2.40
N HIS A 65 -0.57 13.68 -1.58
CA HIS A 65 -1.85 14.13 -1.07
C HIS A 65 -2.06 15.59 -1.51
N PRO A 66 -3.28 16.02 -1.90
CA PRO A 66 -3.55 17.40 -2.32
C PRO A 66 -3.14 18.48 -1.30
N PHE A 67 -2.99 18.08 -0.04
CA PHE A 67 -2.47 18.88 1.08
C PHE A 67 -1.33 18.12 1.74
N TYR A 68 -0.20 17.99 1.06
CA TYR A 68 0.94 17.25 1.57
C TYR A 68 1.50 17.89 2.85
N ASP A 69 1.75 17.05 3.86
CA ASP A 69 2.47 17.39 5.09
C ASP A 69 3.52 16.29 5.35
N GLN A 70 4.59 16.62 6.06
CA GLN A 70 5.67 15.68 6.36
C GLN A 70 5.17 14.41 7.09
N SER A 71 4.11 14.53 7.90
CA SER A 71 3.50 13.38 8.56
C SER A 71 2.95 12.33 7.58
N HIS A 72 2.51 12.72 6.39
CA HIS A 72 1.99 11.79 5.38
C HIS A 72 3.08 10.85 4.86
N THR A 73 4.32 11.32 4.72
CA THR A 73 5.45 10.48 4.34
C THR A 73 5.81 9.48 5.43
N ALA A 74 5.79 9.89 6.70
CA ALA A 74 6.02 8.98 7.82
C ALA A 74 4.95 7.87 7.89
N LEU A 75 3.68 8.22 7.68
CA LEU A 75 2.58 7.27 7.62
C LEU A 75 2.72 6.30 6.45
N PHE A 76 3.02 6.80 5.24
CA PHE A 76 3.24 5.96 4.07
C PHE A 76 4.41 5.00 4.28
N GLN A 77 5.54 5.47 4.82
CA GLN A 77 6.70 4.61 5.10
C GLN A 77 6.36 3.52 6.12
N GLN A 78 5.57 3.85 7.14
CA GLN A 78 5.13 2.85 8.11
C GLN A 78 4.21 1.82 7.46
N GLU A 79 3.28 2.25 6.62
CA GLU A 79 2.39 1.36 5.87
C GLU A 79 3.18 0.43 4.96
N LEU A 80 4.13 0.97 4.18
CA LEU A 80 5.00 0.18 3.32
C LEU A 80 5.80 -0.85 4.13
N ARG A 81 6.40 -0.46 5.27
CA ARG A 81 7.09 -1.39 6.16
C ARG A 81 6.18 -2.51 6.64
N ASN A 82 4.97 -2.18 7.09
CA ASN A 82 4.01 -3.17 7.56
C ASN A 82 3.63 -4.16 6.44
N ILE A 83 3.30 -3.67 5.23
CA ILE A 83 2.91 -4.53 4.11
C ILE A 83 4.08 -5.44 3.69
N VAL A 84 5.31 -4.94 3.68
CA VAL A 84 6.50 -5.76 3.40
C VAL A 84 6.69 -6.86 4.45
N LEU A 85 6.53 -6.54 5.73
CA LEU A 85 6.62 -7.52 6.82
C LEU A 85 5.53 -8.61 6.71
N LEU A 86 4.36 -8.25 6.20
CA LEU A 86 3.20 -9.14 6.08
C LEU A 86 3.12 -9.84 4.71
N GLN A 87 4.16 -9.74 3.88
CA GLN A 87 4.16 -10.32 2.55
C GLN A 87 4.05 -11.86 2.59
N GLY A 88 3.18 -12.42 1.77
CA GLY A 88 2.85 -13.84 1.71
C GLY A 88 1.81 -14.30 2.74
N ILE A 89 1.32 -13.42 3.61
CA ILE A 89 0.28 -13.74 4.57
C ILE A 89 -1.09 -13.68 3.89
N ARG A 90 -1.82 -14.81 3.88
CA ARG A 90 -3.19 -14.86 3.35
C ARG A 90 -4.10 -13.90 4.12
N ASN A 91 -5.13 -13.39 3.44
CA ASN A 91 -6.12 -12.47 3.99
C ASN A 91 -5.52 -11.09 4.40
N ILE A 92 -4.36 -10.74 3.83
CA ILE A 92 -3.75 -9.42 3.89
C ILE A 92 -3.40 -9.04 2.44
N VAL A 93 -3.62 -7.78 2.06
CA VAL A 93 -3.31 -7.26 0.73
C VAL A 93 -1.80 -7.32 0.49
N GLN A 94 -1.41 -7.77 -0.70
CA GLN A 94 -0.01 -7.99 -1.02
C GLN A 94 0.59 -6.82 -1.79
N LEU A 95 1.82 -6.47 -1.41
CA LEU A 95 2.68 -5.60 -2.20
C LEU A 95 3.17 -6.33 -3.44
N VAL A 96 2.88 -5.73 -4.60
CA VAL A 96 3.37 -6.18 -5.90
C VAL A 96 4.70 -5.48 -6.22
N ALA A 97 4.73 -4.15 -6.11
CA ALA A 97 5.92 -3.36 -6.44
C ALA A 97 5.90 -1.98 -5.77
N VAL A 98 7.06 -1.33 -5.70
CA VAL A 98 7.19 0.09 -5.34
C VAL A 98 7.37 0.92 -6.60
N VAL A 99 6.68 2.06 -6.67
CA VAL A 99 6.73 2.97 -7.82
C VAL A 99 7.84 3.99 -7.64
N LYS A 100 8.73 4.07 -8.62
CA LYS A 100 9.87 4.98 -8.62
C LYS A 100 9.84 5.95 -9.80
N SER A 101 10.38 7.15 -9.59
CA SER A 101 10.70 8.09 -10.67
C SER A 101 12.09 8.69 -10.46
N PRO A 102 12.76 9.19 -11.51
CA PRO A 102 13.97 9.99 -11.35
C PRO A 102 13.69 11.20 -10.44
N SER A 103 14.59 11.46 -9.49
CA SER A 103 14.51 12.62 -8.61
C SER A 103 14.49 13.92 -9.42
N PRO A 104 13.53 14.83 -9.18
CA PRO A 104 13.46 16.11 -9.87
C PRO A 104 14.58 17.08 -9.44
N PHE A 105 15.31 16.78 -8.36
CA PHE A 105 16.39 17.62 -7.82
C PHE A 105 17.78 17.18 -8.28
N LYS A 106 17.88 16.45 -9.39
CA LYS A 106 19.17 16.08 -9.99
C LYS A 106 19.90 17.32 -10.53
N THR A 107 20.87 17.80 -9.76
CA THR A 107 21.70 18.97 -10.13
C THR A 107 23.08 18.58 -10.70
N ALA A 108 23.48 17.30 -10.68
CA ALA A 108 24.75 16.84 -11.24
C ALA A 108 24.65 15.46 -11.94
N PRO A 109 25.32 15.25 -13.09
CA PRO A 109 25.24 14.02 -13.88
C PRO A 109 26.07 12.83 -13.34
N LEU A 110 26.70 12.94 -12.16
CA LEU A 110 27.70 11.98 -11.66
C LEU A 110 27.24 11.08 -10.50
N SER A 111 26.00 11.21 -10.02
CA SER A 111 25.44 10.32 -8.99
C SER A 111 24.47 9.30 -9.61
N GLU A 112 24.93 8.05 -9.74
CA GLU A 112 24.05 6.89 -9.95
C GLU A 112 23.17 6.67 -8.71
N GLY A 113 22.15 7.49 -8.49
CA GLY A 113 21.38 7.36 -7.26
C GLY A 113 20.47 8.53 -6.97
N GLY A 114 19.35 8.60 -7.67
CA GLY A 114 18.30 9.52 -7.27
C GLY A 114 17.00 9.07 -7.89
N HIS A 115 16.44 7.98 -7.40
CA HIS A 115 15.06 7.63 -7.67
C HIS A 115 14.25 7.88 -6.41
N VAL A 116 13.14 8.60 -6.52
CA VAL A 116 12.21 8.83 -5.41
C VAL A 116 11.08 7.81 -5.49
N ILE A 117 10.58 7.39 -4.33
CA ILE A 117 9.39 6.54 -4.25
C ILE A 117 8.17 7.46 -4.33
N LEU A 118 7.30 7.20 -5.30
CA LEU A 118 6.06 7.96 -5.50
C LEU A 118 4.82 7.24 -4.95
N GLY A 119 4.94 5.94 -4.69
CA GLY A 119 3.85 5.14 -4.18
C GLY A 119 4.14 3.64 -4.22
N MET A 120 3.10 2.84 -4.06
CA MET A 120 3.17 1.39 -4.08
C MET A 120 2.04 0.79 -4.91
N VAL A 121 2.34 -0.34 -5.55
CA VAL A 121 1.42 -1.16 -6.32
C VAL A 121 1.02 -2.36 -5.49
N LEU A 122 -0.29 -2.55 -5.32
CA LEU A 122 -0.91 -3.61 -4.55
C LEU A 122 -1.79 -4.48 -5.48
N GLU A 123 -2.07 -5.70 -5.05
CA GLU A 123 -3.04 -6.57 -5.72
C GLU A 123 -4.43 -5.91 -5.79
N TYR A 124 -5.11 -6.09 -6.91
CA TYR A 124 -6.49 -5.67 -7.07
C TYR A 124 -7.47 -6.78 -6.69
N HIS A 125 -8.50 -6.41 -5.95
CA HIS A 125 -9.57 -7.32 -5.54
C HIS A 125 -10.91 -6.82 -6.09
N PRO A 126 -11.53 -7.54 -7.05
CA PRO A 126 -12.63 -7.02 -7.85
C PRO A 126 -13.97 -6.92 -7.12
N ASN A 127 -14.14 -7.65 -6.01
CA ASN A 127 -15.42 -7.67 -5.29
C ASN A 127 -15.61 -6.46 -4.38
N GLY A 128 -14.62 -5.55 -4.34
CA GLY A 128 -14.70 -4.27 -3.63
C GLY A 128 -14.56 -4.46 -2.12
N THR A 129 -15.12 -3.53 -1.35
CA THR A 129 -14.98 -3.57 0.11
C THR A 129 -16.02 -4.48 0.78
N LEU A 130 -15.75 -4.88 2.01
CA LEU A 130 -16.75 -5.54 2.85
C LEU A 130 -17.95 -4.64 3.11
N GLU A 131 -17.74 -3.32 3.19
CA GLU A 131 -18.84 -2.36 3.23
C GLU A 131 -19.74 -2.48 2.00
N ASP A 132 -19.17 -2.51 0.79
CA ASP A 132 -19.93 -2.67 -0.46
C ASP A 132 -20.71 -3.99 -0.46
N ALA A 133 -20.08 -5.08 -0.04
CA ALA A 133 -20.72 -6.40 -0.03
C ALA A 133 -21.83 -6.51 1.02
N ILE A 134 -21.70 -5.85 2.17
CA ILE A 134 -22.77 -5.76 3.17
C ILE A 134 -23.97 -4.99 2.58
N HIS A 135 -23.74 -3.89 1.86
CA HIS A 135 -24.81 -3.10 1.26
C HIS A 135 -25.46 -3.76 0.03
N ARG A 136 -24.71 -4.54 -0.74
CA ARG A 136 -25.22 -5.28 -1.91
C ARG A 136 -26.04 -6.51 -1.54
N ARG A 137 -25.84 -7.08 -0.35
CA ARG A 137 -26.46 -8.35 0.04
C ARG A 137 -27.97 -8.21 0.23
N ASP A 138 -28.71 -9.02 -0.53
CA ASP A 138 -30.13 -9.34 -0.28
C ASP A 138 -30.32 -10.48 0.74
N GLY A 139 -29.23 -10.95 1.36
CA GLY A 139 -29.20 -12.07 2.31
C GLY A 139 -28.94 -13.45 1.69
N LYS A 140 -28.72 -13.57 0.38
CA LYS A 140 -28.49 -14.86 -0.29
C LYS A 140 -26.98 -15.18 -0.41
N GLY A 141 -26.62 -16.45 -0.16
CA GLY A 141 -25.25 -16.98 -0.25
C GLY A 141 -24.53 -17.13 1.10
N THR A 142 -23.62 -18.10 1.20
CA THR A 142 -22.95 -18.51 2.45
C THR A 142 -21.60 -17.84 2.70
N ALA A 143 -21.01 -17.13 1.72
CA ALA A 143 -19.66 -16.54 1.83
C ALA A 143 -19.46 -15.64 3.05
N TRP A 144 -20.49 -14.89 3.48
CA TRP A 144 -20.44 -14.07 4.69
C TRP A 144 -20.10 -14.82 5.98
N GLN A 145 -20.37 -16.12 6.03
CA GLN A 145 -20.07 -16.95 7.20
C GLN A 145 -18.57 -17.18 7.34
N ALA A 146 -17.82 -17.11 6.23
CA ALA A 146 -16.37 -17.27 6.22
C ALA A 146 -15.64 -15.98 6.62
N TRP A 147 -16.22 -14.81 6.37
CA TRP A 147 -15.55 -13.53 6.63
C TRP A 147 -15.08 -13.36 8.08
N PRO A 148 -15.90 -13.59 9.13
CA PRO A 148 -15.41 -13.44 10.51
C PRO A 148 -14.20 -14.32 10.82
N TYR A 149 -14.17 -15.55 10.29
CA TYR A 149 -13.06 -16.48 10.46
C TYR A 149 -11.79 -15.99 9.75
N GLN A 150 -11.92 -15.55 8.50
CA GLN A 150 -10.80 -15.00 7.71
C GLN A 150 -10.23 -13.74 8.35
N LEU A 151 -11.10 -12.86 8.86
CA LEU A 151 -10.68 -11.63 9.54
C LEU A 151 -9.95 -11.96 10.85
N ALA A 152 -10.48 -12.88 11.66
CA ALA A 152 -9.82 -13.34 12.88
C ALA A 152 -8.45 -13.96 12.59
N ARG A 153 -8.33 -14.72 11.49
CA ARG A 153 -7.07 -15.31 11.04
C ARG A 153 -6.04 -14.25 10.63
N ALA A 154 -6.43 -13.24 9.86
CA ALA A 154 -5.53 -12.14 9.50
C ALA A 154 -5.08 -11.34 10.73
N LEU A 155 -5.98 -11.08 11.68
CA LEU A 155 -5.67 -10.39 12.93
C LEU A 155 -4.68 -11.16 13.81
N LEU A 156 -4.85 -12.48 13.89
CA LEU A 156 -3.88 -13.34 14.56
C LEU A 156 -2.48 -13.18 13.94
N ARG A 157 -2.38 -13.12 12.61
CA ARG A 157 -1.11 -12.95 11.90
C ARG A 157 -0.47 -11.58 12.11
N LEU A 158 -1.28 -10.54 12.19
CA LEU A 158 -0.82 -9.20 12.58
C LEU A 158 -0.22 -9.22 13.99
N HIS A 159 -0.93 -9.85 14.94
CA HIS A 159 -0.46 -9.97 16.33
C HIS A 159 0.80 -10.83 16.46
N ASP A 160 0.92 -11.92 15.69
CA ASP A 160 2.15 -12.72 15.60
C ASP A 160 3.37 -11.87 15.15
N SER A 161 3.10 -10.80 14.39
CA SER A 161 4.10 -9.85 13.88
C SER A 161 4.25 -8.60 14.75
N PHE A 162 3.65 -8.59 15.95
CA PHE A 162 3.61 -7.45 16.88
C PHE A 162 3.01 -6.16 16.29
N LEU A 163 2.16 -6.30 15.26
CA LEU A 163 1.44 -5.20 14.64
C LEU A 163 0.00 -5.17 15.15
N THR A 164 -0.50 -3.97 15.43
CA THR A 164 -1.91 -3.71 15.69
C THR A 164 -2.46 -2.85 14.56
N HIS A 165 -3.54 -3.29 13.90
CA HIS A 165 -4.12 -2.55 12.77
C HIS A 165 -4.79 -1.24 13.23
N MET A 166 -5.31 -1.20 14.46
CA MET A 166 -5.90 -0.03 15.14
C MET A 166 -7.10 0.66 14.47
N ASP A 167 -7.43 0.33 13.22
CA ASP A 167 -8.49 0.96 12.43
C ASP A 167 -9.19 -0.06 11.51
N ILE A 168 -9.60 -1.18 12.11
CA ILE A 168 -10.32 -2.24 11.39
C ILE A 168 -11.76 -1.77 11.17
N THR A 169 -12.08 -1.44 9.92
CA THR A 169 -13.43 -1.07 9.51
C THR A 169 -13.83 -1.84 8.26
N PRO A 170 -15.14 -2.05 7.99
CA PRO A 170 -15.59 -2.74 6.77
C PRO A 170 -15.11 -2.09 5.47
N ARG A 171 -14.80 -0.79 5.48
CA ARG A 171 -14.21 -0.06 4.35
C ARG A 171 -12.78 -0.47 4.06
N LYS A 172 -12.06 -0.95 5.07
CA LYS A 172 -10.66 -1.36 4.97
C LYS A 172 -10.45 -2.86 4.74
N VAL A 173 -11.55 -3.60 4.69
CA VAL A 173 -11.55 -5.00 4.27
C VAL A 173 -11.94 -5.03 2.80
N ILE A 174 -11.11 -5.65 1.97
CA ILE A 174 -11.35 -5.85 0.55
C ILE A 174 -11.66 -7.33 0.32
N ILE A 175 -12.62 -7.62 -0.55
CA ILE A 175 -13.06 -8.98 -0.86
C ILE A 175 -12.45 -9.39 -2.20
N ASP A 176 -11.76 -10.53 -2.21
CA ASP A 176 -11.15 -11.08 -3.41
C ASP A 176 -12.18 -11.69 -4.37
N ALA A 177 -11.72 -12.14 -5.54
CA ALA A 177 -12.59 -12.73 -6.56
C ALA A 177 -13.26 -14.05 -6.13
N ALA A 178 -12.75 -14.71 -5.08
CA ALA A 178 -13.29 -15.94 -4.51
C ALA A 178 -14.26 -15.69 -3.33
N ASP A 179 -14.63 -14.43 -3.08
CA ASP A 179 -15.41 -13.97 -1.93
C ASP A 179 -14.71 -14.12 -0.56
N GLU A 180 -13.38 -14.19 -0.54
CA GLU A 180 -12.57 -14.19 0.67
C GLU A 180 -12.16 -12.77 1.08
N GLY A 181 -12.17 -12.46 2.39
CA GLY A 181 -11.78 -11.16 2.92
C GLY A 181 -10.27 -10.99 3.12
N SER A 182 -9.74 -9.82 2.76
CA SER A 182 -8.34 -9.40 2.96
C SER A 182 -8.25 -7.95 3.51
N PHE A 183 -7.24 -7.65 4.32
CA PHE A 183 -7.02 -6.31 4.92
C PHE A 183 -5.91 -5.50 4.26
N HIS A 184 -5.99 -4.16 4.30
CA HIS A 184 -4.89 -3.25 4.03
C HIS A 184 -4.47 -2.46 5.26
#